data_AF-A0A8E2FCV0-F1
#
_entry.id   AF-A0A8E2FCV0-F1
#
_cell.length_a   1.000
_cell.length_b   1.000
_cell.length_c   1.000
_cell.angle_alpha   90.00
_cell.angle_beta   90.00
_cell.angle_gamma   90.00
#
_symmetry.space_group_name_H-M   'P 1'
#
loop_
_entity.id
_entity.type
_entity.pdbx_description
1 polymer ?
#
loop_
_entity_poly.entity_id
_entity_poly.type
_entity_poly.pdbx_seq_one_letter_code
_entity_poly.pdbx_strand_id
1 'polypeptide(L)' 'VEIVVGEDHDSKTYTLPKELICRHSQFFSAACEGSFKEPIEKRVLLPEERPEIFDLFVE' A
#
# COMPACT_ATOMS: atom_id res chain seq x y z
N VAL A 1 0.44 -7.85 1.73
CA VAL A 1 1.17 -6.57 1.62
C VAL A 1 0.55 -5.67 2.65
N GLU A 2 1.38 -5.15 3.54
CA GLU A 2 0.95 -4.17 4.54
C GLU A 2 1.08 -2.79 3.92
N ILE A 3 -0.02 -2.06 3.84
CA ILE A 3 -0.04 -0.70 3.29
C ILE A 3 -0.39 0.22 4.44
N VAL A 4 0.53 1.09 4.82
CA VAL A 4 0.31 2.07 5.87
C VAL A 4 -0.01 3.40 5.20
N VAL A 5 -1.21 3.92 5.45
CA VAL A 5 -1.73 5.12 4.80
C VAL A 5 -1.93 6.20 5.84
N GLY A 6 -1.39 7.39 5.60
CA GLY A 6 -1.48 8.55 6.48
C GLY A 6 -0.22 8.80 7.31
N GLU A 7 -0.13 10.00 7.88
CA GLU A 7 0.96 10.43 8.76
C GLU A 7 0.79 9.85 10.16
N ASP A 8 1.91 9.64 10.85
CA ASP A 8 2.11 8.93 12.13
C ASP A 8 0.90 8.85 13.09
N HIS A 9 0.20 9.96 13.35
CA HIS A 9 -0.94 10.05 14.27
C HIS A 9 -2.29 9.61 13.70
N ASP A 10 -2.48 9.65 12.38
CA ASP A 10 -3.71 9.27 11.67
C ASP A 10 -3.45 8.10 10.68
N SER A 11 -2.34 7.38 10.90
CA SER A 11 -1.95 6.29 10.01
C SER A 11 -2.81 5.04 10.21
N LYS A 12 -3.25 4.44 9.10
CA LYS A 12 -4.03 3.19 9.08
C LYS A 12 -3.32 2.13 8.26
N THR A 13 -3.22 0.93 8.83
CA THR A 13 -2.56 -0.20 8.18
C THR A 13 -3.61 -1.12 7.55
N TYR A 14 -3.40 -1.43 6.27
CA TYR A 14 -4.22 -2.33 5.47
C TYR A 14 -3.42 -3.57 5.10
N THR A 15 -3.99 -4.75 5.34
CA THR A 15 -3.36 -6.02 4.98
C THR A 15 -4.09 -6.62 3.79
N LEU A 16 -3.51 -6.46 2.59
CA LEU A 16 -4.14 -6.89 1.34
C LEU A 16 -3.29 -7.91 0.57
N PRO A 17 -3.90 -8.79 -0.23
CA PRO A 17 -3.17 -9.67 -1.14
C PRO A 17 -2.38 -8.86 -2.18
N LYS A 18 -1.10 -9.19 -2.39
CA LYS A 18 -0.24 -8.53 -3.38
C LYS A 18 -0.89 -8.50 -4.76
N GLU A 19 -1.39 -9.64 -5.21
CA GLU A 19 -1.98 -9.79 -6.55
C GLU A 19 -3.20 -8.89 -6.74
N LEU A 20 -4.00 -8.68 -5.69
CA LEU A 20 -5.15 -7.79 -5.75
C LEU A 20 -4.71 -6.35 -6.00
N ILE A 21 -3.79 -5.82 -5.18
CA ILE A 21 -3.37 -4.41 -5.30
C ILE A 21 -2.56 -4.15 -6.57
N CYS A 22 -1.73 -5.11 -6.98
CA CYS A 22 -0.89 -4.99 -8.18
C CYS A 22 -1.75 -5.03 -9.45
N ARG A 23 -2.85 -5.79 -9.43
CA ARG A 23 -3.81 -5.83 -10.54
C ARG A 23 -4.62 -4.54 -10.66
N HIS A 24 -4.94 -3.91 -9.52
CA HIS A 24 -5.72 -2.68 -9.50
C HIS A 24 -4.87 -1.41 -9.68
N SER A 25 -3.56 -1.46 -9.41
CA SER A 25 -2.68 -0.30 -9.54
C SER A 25 -1.28 -0.69 -10.03
N GLN A 26 -0.88 -0.06 -11.13
CA GLN A 26 0.48 -0.18 -11.66
C GLN A 26 1.53 0.40 -10.70
N PHE A 27 1.16 1.37 -9.85
CA PHE A 27 2.04 1.88 -8.81
C PHE A 27 2.41 0.79 -7.80
N PHE A 28 1.42 0.05 -7.31
CA PHE A 28 1.67 -1.05 -6.37
C PHE A 28 2.32 -2.26 -7.04
N SER A 29 2.04 -2.52 -8.32
CA SER A 29 2.80 -3.52 -9.10
C SER A 29 4.26 -3.14 -9.18
N ALA A 30 4.60 -1.89 -9.51
CA ALA A 30 5.98 -1.41 -9.53
C ALA A 30 6.64 -1.45 -8.13
N ALA A 31 5.91 -1.08 -7.07
CA ALA A 31 6.43 -1.15 -5.69
C ALA A 31 6.63 -2.60 -5.20
N CYS A 32 5.81 -3.54 -5.66
CA CYS A 32 5.88 -4.95 -5.25
C CYS A 32 6.73 -5.85 -6.16
N GLU A 33 6.98 -5.47 -7.41
CA GLU A 33 7.81 -6.19 -8.40
C GLU A 33 9.16 -5.54 -8.66
N GLY A 34 9.32 -4.26 -8.34
CA GLY A 34 10.59 -3.55 -8.49
C GLY A 34 11.66 -4.13 -7.57
N SER A 35 12.87 -4.31 -8.08
CA SER A 35 14.06 -4.79 -7.34
C SER A 35 14.55 -3.86 -6.20
N PHE A 36 13.71 -2.94 -5.71
CA PHE A 36 13.99 -2.08 -4.56
C PHE A 36 13.75 -2.84 -3.25
N LYS A 37 14.05 -2.26 -2.09
CA LYS A 37 13.98 -2.95 -0.78
C LYS A 37 12.56 -3.32 -0.30
N GLU A 38 11.52 -2.68 -0.85
CA GLU A 38 10.12 -2.83 -0.43
C GLU A 38 9.48 -4.24 -0.63
N PRO A 39 9.80 -5.05 -1.66
CA PRO A 39 9.31 -6.42 -1.79
C PRO A 39 9.86 -7.35 -0.70
N ILE A 40 11.01 -7.01 -0.08
CA ILE A 40 11.62 -7.80 0.99
C ILE A 40 10.86 -7.59 2.31
N GLU A 41 10.37 -6.36 2.55
CA GLU A 41 9.60 -6.02 3.76
C GLU A 41 8.08 -6.17 3.59
N LYS A 42 7.56 -6.39 2.37
CA LYS A 42 6.11 -6.50 2.06
C LYS A 42 5.28 -5.32 2.59
N ARG A 43 5.91 -4.17 2.79
CA ARG A 43 5.32 -2.99 3.41
C ARG A 43 5.42 -1.79 2.47
N VAL A 44 4.30 -1.13 2.24
CA VAL A 44 4.19 0.10 1.44
C VAL A 44 3.76 1.22 2.38
N LEU A 45 4.48 2.34 2.37
CA LEU A 45 4.17 3.52 3.18
C LEU A 45 3.62 4.61 2.25
N LEU A 46 2.41 5.09 2.55
CA LEU A 46 1.71 6.15 1.85
C LEU A 46 1.39 7.29 2.84
N PRO A 47 2.41 8.01 3.34
CA PRO A 47 2.20 9.06 4.34
C PRO A 47 1.40 10.25 3.79
N GLU A 48 1.48 10.51 2.49
CA GLU A 48 0.78 11.63 1.83
C GLU A 48 -0.69 11.32 1.52
N GLU A 49 -1.07 10.04 1.52
CA GLU A 49 -2.40 9.59 1.18
C GLU A 49 -3.30 9.57 2.41
N ARG A 50 -4.59 9.84 2.19
CA ARG A 50 -5.59 9.82 3.27
C ARG A 50 -6.17 8.42 3.44
N PRO A 51 -6.21 7.87 4.66
CA PRO A 51 -6.73 6.52 4.89
C PRO A 51 -8.19 6.37 4.49
N GLU A 52 -9.00 7.43 4.62
CA GLU A 52 -10.41 7.47 4.20
C GLU A 52 -10.59 7.22 2.69
N ILE A 53 -9.68 7.75 1.87
CA ILE A 53 -9.71 7.56 0.41
C ILE A 53 -9.26 6.14 0.06
N PHE A 54 -8.28 5.64 0.79
CA PHE A 54 -7.80 4.27 0.61
C PHE A 54 -8.86 3.24 1.04
N ASP A 55 -9.72 3.55 2.00
CA ASP A 55 -10.81 2.67 2.42
C ASP A 55 -11.78 2.38 1.26
N LEU A 56 -12.12 3.41 0.47
CA LEU A 56 -12.94 3.27 -0.75
C LEU A 56 -12.28 2.41 -1.83
N PHE A 57 -10.95 2.30 -1.83
CA PHE A 57 -10.21 1.45 -2.76
C PHE A 57 -10.19 -0.02 -2.31
N VAL A 58 -10.42 -0.28 -1.01
CA VAL A 58 -10.37 -1.61 -0.41
C VAL A 58 -11.75 -2.28 -0.31
N GLU A 59 -12.84 -1.52 -0.40
CA GLU A 59 -14.23 -2.01 -0.36
C GLU A 59 -14.62 -2.91 -1.55
#